data_AF-A0A8T1RXI8-F1
#
_entry.id   AF-A0A8T1RXI8-F1
#
_cell.length_a   1.000
_cell.length_b   1.000
_cell.length_c   1.000
_cell.angle_alpha   90.00
_cell.angle_beta   90.00
_cell.angle_gamma   90.00
#
_symmetry.space_group_name_H-M   'P 1'
#
loop_
_entity.id
_entity.type
_entity.pdbx_description
1 polymer ?
#
loop_
_entity_poly.entity_id
_entity_poly.type
_entity_poly.pdbx_seq_one_letter_code
_entity_poly.pdbx_strand_id
1 'polypeptide(L)'
;MALQVSALALLLALPPVLSAQGAGPASSNHSKTPGTCRREGAWTTKVTFPSEQTAFRMNDTVLVTCPEDPESGPFPANCTELKDRGAVWDISGVKCLRMCNDWLRQVDFDPAQTEFGVGAEGRVTCRQQFQPSSFNVTCRETESGHFEWDSGKHKCVRNCKILKTWDSRLQ
;
A
#
# COMPACT_ATOMS: atom_id res chain seq x y z
N MET A 1 11.33 50.93 -42.00
CA MET A 1 10.06 51.46 -42.54
C MET A 1 9.23 50.29 -43.04
N ALA A 2 7.89 50.39 -42.91
CA ALA A 2 6.80 49.48 -43.31
C ALA A 2 6.67 48.19 -42.46
N LEU A 3 5.66 47.96 -41.60
CA LEU A 3 4.17 48.04 -41.62
C LEU A 3 3.47 47.02 -42.55
N GLN A 4 2.86 46.00 -41.93
CA GLN A 4 1.64 45.28 -42.36
C GLN A 4 1.13 44.53 -41.11
N VAL A 5 0.20 45.05 -40.30
CA VAL A 5 -1.27 45.22 -40.45
C VAL A 5 -2.03 43.92 -40.74
N SER A 6 -2.44 43.28 -39.63
CA SER A 6 -3.75 42.75 -39.24
C SER A 6 -4.66 41.97 -40.21
N ALA A 7 -5.18 40.85 -39.69
CA ALA A 7 -6.58 40.46 -39.88
C ALA A 7 -7.17 39.82 -38.59
N LEU A 8 -8.17 40.52 -38.04
CA LEU A 8 -9.28 40.02 -37.21
C LEU A 8 -10.02 38.87 -37.93
N ALA A 9 -10.86 37.99 -37.37
CA ALA A 9 -11.50 37.72 -36.07
C ALA A 9 -12.17 36.32 -36.21
N LEU A 10 -12.59 35.69 -35.11
CA LEU A 10 -14.02 35.36 -34.86
C LEU A 10 -14.17 34.68 -33.49
N LEU A 11 -14.93 35.36 -32.62
CA LEU A 11 -15.48 34.83 -31.39
C LEU A 11 -16.55 33.79 -31.71
N LEU A 12 -16.43 32.58 -31.16
CA LEU A 12 -17.57 31.70 -30.94
C LEU A 12 -17.79 31.56 -29.44
N ALA A 13 -18.62 32.46 -28.90
CA ALA A 13 -19.25 32.30 -27.60
C ALA A 13 -20.34 31.24 -27.73
N LEU A 14 -20.12 30.07 -27.12
CA LEU A 14 -21.16 29.06 -26.94
C LEU A 14 -21.88 29.31 -25.60
N PRO A 15 -23.22 29.31 -25.57
CA PRO A 15 -24.00 29.50 -24.35
C PRO A 15 -23.85 28.32 -23.38
N PRO A 16 -24.05 28.56 -22.07
CA PRO A 16 -23.96 27.51 -21.06
C PRO A 16 -25.20 26.61 -21.17
N VAL A 17 -24.97 25.33 -21.47
CA VAL A 17 -26.03 24.32 -21.38
C VAL A 17 -26.25 24.02 -19.90
N LEU A 18 -27.21 24.71 -19.28
CA LEU A 18 -27.83 24.28 -18.03
C LEU A 18 -28.58 22.96 -18.30
N SER A 19 -27.93 21.84 -18.04
CA SER A 19 -28.64 20.57 -17.82
C SER A 19 -29.04 20.48 -16.35
N ALA A 20 -30.27 20.91 -16.08
CA ALA A 20 -31.01 20.46 -14.91
C ALA A 20 -31.33 18.97 -15.09
N GLN A 21 -30.70 18.12 -14.30
CA GLN A 21 -31.17 16.76 -14.06
C GLN A 21 -31.31 16.58 -12.56
N GLY A 22 -32.54 16.77 -12.08
CA GLY A 22 -32.99 16.12 -10.87
C GLY A 22 -33.03 14.62 -11.14
N ALA A 23 -32.02 13.90 -10.67
CA ALA A 23 -32.06 12.47 -10.49
C ALA A 23 -31.73 12.23 -9.02
N GLY A 24 -32.57 11.42 -8.36
CA GLY A 24 -32.53 11.18 -6.91
C GLY A 24 -31.17 10.67 -6.41
N PRO A 25 -31.01 10.49 -5.09
CA PRO A 25 -29.80 9.93 -4.53
C PRO A 25 -29.58 8.55 -5.14
N ALA A 26 -28.70 8.50 -6.14
CA ALA A 26 -28.10 7.27 -6.62
C ALA A 26 -27.38 6.70 -5.42
N SER A 27 -28.00 5.69 -4.82
CA SER A 27 -27.36 4.78 -3.90
C SER A 27 -26.11 4.28 -4.60
N SER A 28 -24.96 4.89 -4.27
CA SER A 28 -23.68 4.42 -4.74
C SER A 28 -23.44 3.10 -4.04
N ASN A 29 -23.96 2.02 -4.63
CA ASN A 29 -23.31 0.73 -4.53
C ASN A 29 -21.92 0.94 -5.13
N HIS A 30 -20.99 1.44 -4.31
CA HIS A 30 -19.57 1.39 -4.56
C HIS A 30 -19.23 -0.11 -4.61
N SER A 31 -19.43 -0.72 -5.77
CA SER A 31 -18.71 -1.91 -6.16
C SER A 31 -17.24 -1.51 -6.16
N LYS A 32 -16.61 -1.68 -5.01
CA LYS A 32 -15.18 -1.45 -4.81
C LYS A 32 -14.49 -2.32 -5.86
N THR A 33 -13.99 -1.69 -6.91
CA THR A 33 -13.30 -2.39 -7.99
C THR A 33 -12.20 -3.23 -7.33
N PRO A 34 -12.06 -4.52 -7.65
CA PRO A 34 -11.00 -5.33 -7.06
C PRO A 34 -9.67 -4.61 -7.27
N GLY A 35 -8.96 -4.33 -6.17
CA GLY A 35 -7.66 -3.66 -6.25
C GLY A 35 -6.71 -4.45 -7.13
N THR A 36 -5.81 -3.76 -7.84
CA THR A 36 -4.74 -4.38 -8.63
C THR A 36 -3.38 -3.97 -8.08
N CYS A 37 -2.44 -4.90 -8.05
CA CYS A 37 -1.04 -4.58 -7.75
C CYS A 37 -0.34 -4.16 -9.04
N ARG A 38 0.45 -3.09 -8.97
CA ARG A 38 1.23 -2.62 -10.11
C ARG A 38 2.68 -3.01 -10.00
N ARG A 39 3.33 -3.26 -11.14
CA ARG A 39 4.79 -3.44 -11.21
C ARG A 39 5.47 -2.07 -11.09
N GLU A 40 5.45 -1.52 -9.89
CA GLU A 40 6.05 -0.23 -9.54
C GLU A 40 6.66 -0.32 -8.13
N GLY A 41 7.60 0.57 -7.83
CA GLY A 41 8.37 0.54 -6.58
C GLY A 41 9.86 0.28 -6.81
N ALA A 42 10.68 0.42 -5.77
CA ALA A 42 12.12 0.25 -5.90
C ALA A 42 12.49 -1.24 -5.97
N TRP A 43 11.75 -2.12 -5.29
CA TRP A 43 11.98 -3.57 -5.32
C TRP A 43 11.80 -4.19 -6.72
N THR A 44 10.90 -3.66 -7.56
CA THR A 44 10.65 -4.22 -8.89
C THR A 44 11.83 -4.08 -9.84
N THR A 45 12.76 -3.16 -9.55
CA THR A 45 14.02 -3.00 -10.30
C THR A 45 15.10 -4.02 -9.90
N LYS A 46 14.91 -4.70 -8.75
CA LYS A 46 15.86 -5.67 -8.18
C LYS A 46 15.51 -7.12 -8.53
N VAL A 47 14.40 -7.33 -9.24
CA VAL A 47 13.91 -8.65 -9.62
C VAL A 47 13.52 -8.67 -11.09
N THR A 48 13.47 -9.87 -11.66
CA THR A 48 12.97 -10.10 -13.00
C THR A 48 11.59 -10.73 -12.91
N PHE A 49 10.61 -10.09 -13.55
CA PHE A 49 9.27 -10.63 -13.73
C PHE A 49 9.21 -11.55 -14.96
N PRO A 50 8.34 -12.58 -14.96
CA PRO A 50 8.27 -13.55 -16.06
C PRO A 50 7.52 -13.05 -17.30
N SER A 51 6.88 -11.89 -17.23
CA SER A 51 6.10 -11.29 -18.33
C SER A 51 6.31 -9.78 -18.36
N GLU A 52 5.78 -9.09 -19.36
CA GLU A 52 5.75 -7.61 -19.42
C GLU A 52 4.50 -6.99 -18.77
N GLN A 53 3.68 -7.81 -18.11
CA GLN A 53 2.43 -7.35 -17.49
C GLN A 53 2.69 -6.36 -16.35
N THR A 54 2.08 -5.18 -16.40
CA THR A 54 2.29 -4.12 -15.40
C THR A 54 1.23 -4.08 -14.30
N ALA A 55 0.12 -4.82 -14.44
CA ALA A 55 -0.98 -4.85 -13.48
C ALA A 55 -1.48 -6.28 -13.23
N PHE A 56 -1.60 -6.63 -11.95
CA PHE A 56 -1.93 -7.98 -11.47
C PHE A 56 -3.17 -7.92 -10.59
N ARG A 57 -4.01 -8.95 -10.68
CA ARG A 57 -5.24 -9.05 -9.90
C ARG A 57 -4.92 -9.43 -8.46
N MET A 58 -5.82 -9.05 -7.57
CA MET A 58 -5.78 -9.54 -6.21
C MET A 58 -5.75 -11.08 -6.17
N ASN A 59 -4.90 -11.61 -5.30
CA ASN A 59 -4.56 -13.03 -5.12
C ASN A 59 -3.71 -13.64 -6.26
N ASP A 60 -3.25 -12.84 -7.23
CA ASP A 60 -2.23 -13.31 -8.17
C ASP A 60 -0.91 -13.56 -7.43
N THR A 61 -0.28 -14.69 -7.72
CA THR A 61 1.10 -14.99 -7.31
C THR A 61 1.99 -14.92 -8.54
N VAL A 62 3.03 -14.09 -8.48
CA VAL A 62 4.05 -13.96 -9.53
C VAL A 62 5.34 -14.56 -9.02
N LEU A 63 5.90 -15.46 -9.83
CA LEU A 63 7.23 -16.03 -9.57
C LEU A 63 8.29 -15.12 -10.18
N VAL A 64 9.05 -14.42 -9.34
CA VAL A 64 10.12 -13.50 -9.74
C VAL A 64 11.48 -14.14 -9.51
N THR A 65 12.47 -13.78 -10.32
CA THR A 65 13.86 -14.21 -10.16
C THR A 65 14.76 -13.04 -9.81
N CYS A 66 15.94 -13.36 -9.30
CA CYS A 66 16.90 -12.36 -8.85
C CYS A 66 18.06 -12.32 -9.86
N PRO A 67 18.35 -11.19 -10.51
CA PRO A 67 19.38 -11.13 -11.54
C PRO A 67 20.78 -11.52 -11.04
N GLU A 68 21.10 -11.14 -9.80
CA GLU A 68 22.40 -11.42 -9.17
C GLU A 68 22.54 -12.87 -8.69
N ASP A 69 21.42 -13.57 -8.51
CA ASP A 69 21.40 -14.96 -8.05
C ASP A 69 20.19 -15.72 -8.64
N PRO A 70 20.27 -16.09 -9.93
CA PRO A 70 19.15 -16.73 -10.62
C PRO A 70 18.88 -18.14 -10.11
N GLU A 71 19.90 -18.83 -9.59
CA GLU A 71 19.83 -20.23 -9.13
C GLU A 71 19.08 -20.37 -7.81
N SER A 72 19.07 -19.31 -6.98
CA SER A 72 18.30 -19.30 -5.73
C SER A 72 16.79 -19.13 -5.94
N GLY A 73 16.35 -18.74 -7.15
CA GLY A 73 14.95 -18.49 -7.51
C GLY A 73 14.30 -19.62 -8.34
N PRO A 74 12.99 -19.53 -8.62
CA PRO A 74 12.13 -18.35 -8.47
C PRO A 74 11.43 -18.23 -7.10
N PHE A 75 11.09 -17.00 -6.73
CA PHE A 75 10.45 -16.64 -5.47
C PHE A 75 9.02 -16.10 -5.66
N PRO A 76 8.09 -16.37 -4.73
CA PRO A 76 6.73 -15.87 -4.82
C PRO A 76 6.62 -14.41 -4.37
N ALA A 77 6.00 -13.58 -5.20
CA ALA A 77 5.43 -12.28 -4.85
C ALA A 77 3.90 -12.35 -4.98
N ASN A 78 3.16 -12.09 -3.91
CA ASN A 78 1.70 -12.25 -3.89
C ASN A 78 1.01 -10.88 -3.89
N CYS A 79 0.05 -10.67 -4.79
CA CYS A 79 -0.81 -9.49 -4.74
C CYS A 79 -1.94 -9.72 -3.73
N THR A 80 -2.01 -8.95 -2.64
CA THR A 80 -3.01 -9.17 -1.56
C THR A 80 -3.78 -7.90 -1.21
N GLU A 81 -4.93 -8.01 -0.54
CA GLU A 81 -5.67 -6.84 -0.03
C GLU A 81 -5.24 -6.43 1.38
N LEU A 82 -4.97 -5.14 1.53
CA LEU A 82 -4.94 -4.45 2.81
C LEU A 82 -6.19 -3.57 2.93
N LYS A 83 -6.97 -3.77 4.01
CA LYS A 83 -8.29 -3.13 4.22
C LYS A 83 -8.32 -1.62 3.94
N ASP A 84 -7.24 -0.92 4.27
CA ASP A 84 -7.13 0.55 4.17
C ASP A 84 -6.23 1.04 3.02
N ARG A 85 -5.51 0.15 2.33
CA ARG A 85 -4.54 0.53 1.28
C ARG A 85 -4.84 -0.08 -0.09
N GLY A 86 -5.84 -0.95 -0.18
CA GLY A 86 -6.17 -1.66 -1.41
C GLY A 86 -5.19 -2.81 -1.67
N ALA A 87 -4.93 -3.09 -2.96
CA ALA A 87 -4.06 -4.19 -3.35
C ALA A 87 -2.58 -3.81 -3.23
N VAL A 88 -1.79 -4.66 -2.54
CA VAL A 88 -0.36 -4.44 -2.24
C VAL A 88 0.41 -5.75 -2.42
N TRP A 89 1.68 -5.64 -2.86
CA TRP A 89 2.59 -6.76 -3.05
C TRP A 89 3.20 -7.29 -1.75
N ASP A 90 2.89 -8.53 -1.40
CA ASP A 90 3.63 -9.33 -0.44
C ASP A 90 4.88 -9.92 -1.09
N ILE A 91 6.04 -9.35 -0.77
CA ILE A 91 7.35 -9.78 -1.27
C ILE A 91 8.20 -10.42 -0.17
N SER A 92 7.61 -10.73 0.99
CA SER A 92 8.33 -11.32 2.13
C SER A 92 9.00 -12.65 1.82
N GLY A 93 8.56 -13.35 0.76
CA GLY A 93 9.15 -14.58 0.26
C GLY A 93 10.29 -14.40 -0.75
N VAL A 94 10.61 -13.17 -1.17
CA VAL A 94 11.62 -12.90 -2.20
C VAL A 94 12.98 -12.68 -1.55
N LYS A 95 13.75 -13.77 -1.40
CA LYS A 95 14.97 -13.82 -0.57
C LYS A 95 16.06 -12.83 -0.99
N CYS A 96 16.23 -12.58 -2.29
CA CYS A 96 17.28 -11.68 -2.76
C CYS A 96 17.02 -10.20 -2.47
N LEU A 97 15.77 -9.82 -2.16
CA LEU A 97 15.46 -8.43 -1.87
C LEU A 97 16.06 -7.96 -0.54
N ARG A 98 16.32 -8.90 0.39
CA ARG A 98 16.92 -8.64 1.72
C ARG A 98 16.28 -7.43 2.40
N MET A 99 14.95 -7.38 2.39
CA MET A 99 14.18 -6.24 2.90
C MET A 99 12.88 -6.65 3.57
N CYS A 100 12.46 -5.86 4.56
CA CYS A 100 11.16 -5.93 5.20
C CYS A 100 10.21 -4.93 4.54
N ASN A 101 8.93 -5.30 4.41
CA ASN A 101 7.88 -4.40 3.96
C ASN A 101 7.04 -3.87 5.15
N ASP A 102 6.30 -2.79 4.93
CA ASP A 102 5.51 -2.05 5.92
C ASP A 102 4.18 -2.69 6.41
N TRP A 103 4.09 -4.03 6.49
CA TRP A 103 2.85 -4.82 6.67
C TRP A 103 2.12 -4.69 8.00
N LEU A 104 2.69 -3.99 8.99
CA LEU A 104 2.03 -3.84 10.28
C LEU A 104 0.77 -2.97 10.11
N ARG A 105 -0.37 -3.63 9.89
CA ARG A 105 -1.72 -3.04 9.67
C ARG A 105 -2.15 -2.02 10.75
N GLN A 106 -1.45 -1.96 11.87
CA GLN A 106 -1.78 -1.17 13.04
C GLN A 106 -0.80 -0.02 13.30
N VAL A 107 0.20 0.17 12.43
CA VAL A 107 1.23 1.19 12.62
C VAL A 107 1.48 2.03 11.37
N ASP A 108 1.97 3.23 11.62
CA ASP A 108 2.55 4.11 10.61
C ASP A 108 4.07 4.16 10.84
N PHE A 109 4.85 3.96 9.78
CA PHE A 109 6.31 4.01 9.83
C PHE A 109 6.81 5.45 9.68
N ASP A 110 7.85 5.79 10.45
CA ASP A 110 8.63 7.02 10.34
C ASP A 110 10.11 6.64 10.15
N PRO A 111 10.71 6.92 8.98
CA PRO A 111 10.12 7.58 7.81
C PRO A 111 9.09 6.68 7.09
N ALA A 112 8.11 7.31 6.40
CA ALA A 112 7.10 6.61 5.60
C ALA A 112 7.74 6.04 4.32
N GLN A 113 8.42 4.91 4.47
CA GLN A 113 8.99 4.12 3.38
C GLN A 113 8.29 2.77 3.36
N THR A 114 8.18 2.18 2.17
CA THR A 114 7.57 0.86 1.99
C THR A 114 8.59 -0.27 2.09
N GLU A 115 9.88 0.03 1.95
CA GLU A 115 10.96 -0.94 1.80
C GLU A 115 12.14 -0.61 2.73
N PHE A 116 12.62 -1.59 3.50
CA PHE A 116 13.73 -1.39 4.44
C PHE A 116 14.69 -2.58 4.40
N GLY A 117 15.99 -2.34 4.19
CA GLY A 117 16.98 -3.41 4.16
C GLY A 117 17.15 -4.14 5.50
N VAL A 118 17.69 -5.36 5.48
CA VAL A 118 18.07 -6.10 6.71
C VAL A 118 18.97 -5.24 7.59
N GLY A 119 18.67 -5.21 8.88
CA GLY A 119 19.36 -4.38 9.89
C GLY A 119 18.87 -2.95 9.96
N ALA A 120 18.03 -2.49 9.03
CA ALA A 120 17.41 -1.17 9.13
C ALA A 120 16.52 -1.10 10.36
N GLU A 121 16.61 0.04 11.06
CA GLU A 121 15.75 0.39 12.18
C GLU A 121 14.67 1.34 11.70
N GLY A 122 13.43 1.10 12.12
CA GLY A 122 12.28 1.95 11.85
C GLY A 122 11.58 2.32 13.14
N ARG A 123 11.05 3.54 13.22
CA ARG A 123 10.12 3.91 14.28
C ARG A 123 8.70 3.68 13.79
N VAL A 124 7.91 2.94 14.55
CA VAL A 124 6.50 2.68 14.25
C VAL A 124 5.61 3.36 15.27
N THR A 125 4.55 4.02 14.80
CA THR A 125 3.55 4.68 15.63
C THR A 125 2.25 3.88 15.58
N CYS A 126 1.73 3.46 16.74
CA CYS A 126 0.45 2.77 16.78
C CYS A 126 -0.69 3.74 16.46
N ARG A 127 -1.66 3.28 15.68
CA ARG A 127 -2.88 4.07 15.38
C ARG A 127 -3.66 4.40 16.66
N GLN A 128 -4.50 5.45 16.60
CA GLN A 128 -5.32 5.89 17.73
C GLN A 128 -6.05 4.69 18.38
N GLN A 129 -6.10 4.66 19.72
CA GLN A 129 -6.68 3.61 20.58
C GLN A 129 -5.76 2.41 20.91
N PHE A 130 -4.54 2.37 20.39
CA PHE A 130 -3.55 1.34 20.72
C PHE A 130 -2.40 1.90 21.58
N GLN A 131 -1.78 1.05 22.39
CA GLN A 131 -0.62 1.36 23.25
C GLN A 131 0.50 0.32 23.02
N PRO A 132 1.78 0.68 23.17
CA PRO A 132 2.30 2.02 23.40
C PRO A 132 2.10 2.93 22.18
N SER A 133 2.28 4.25 22.31
CA SER A 133 2.07 5.18 21.20
C SER A 133 3.07 4.98 20.05
N SER A 134 4.32 4.61 20.36
CA SER A 134 5.33 4.28 19.35
C SER A 134 6.40 3.35 19.92
N PHE A 135 7.06 2.58 19.07
CA PHE A 135 8.23 1.76 19.41
C PHE A 135 9.17 1.61 18.21
N ASN A 136 10.38 1.11 18.44
CA ASN A 136 11.34 0.83 17.38
C ASN A 136 11.20 -0.63 16.93
N VAL A 137 11.43 -0.86 15.65
CA VAL A 137 11.49 -2.17 15.02
C VAL A 137 12.78 -2.29 14.24
N THR A 138 13.30 -3.51 14.12
CA THR A 138 14.47 -3.81 13.29
C THR A 138 14.09 -4.84 12.25
N CYS A 139 14.46 -4.60 11.00
CA CYS A 139 14.27 -5.60 9.95
C CYS A 139 15.27 -6.75 10.13
N ARG A 140 14.79 -7.99 10.26
CA ARG A 140 15.62 -9.19 10.43
C ARG A 140 15.29 -10.26 9.41
N GLU A 141 16.31 -11.04 9.08
CA GLU A 141 16.14 -12.33 8.42
C GLU A 141 15.82 -13.41 9.46
N THR A 142 14.80 -14.22 9.20
CA THR A 142 14.39 -15.35 10.04
C THR A 142 15.17 -16.61 9.64
N GLU A 143 15.13 -17.66 10.48
CA GLU A 143 15.81 -18.94 10.19
C GLU A 143 15.31 -19.61 8.89
N SER A 144 14.08 -19.33 8.47
CA SER A 144 13.52 -19.80 7.20
C SER A 144 13.95 -18.96 5.98
N GLY A 145 14.72 -17.90 6.20
CA GLY A 145 15.19 -16.97 5.16
C GLY A 145 14.09 -16.00 4.70
N HIS A 146 13.10 -15.73 5.54
CA HIS A 146 12.11 -14.67 5.33
C HIS A 146 12.55 -13.38 6.03
N PHE A 147 12.04 -12.23 5.61
CA PHE A 147 12.36 -10.95 6.23
C PHE A 147 11.16 -10.40 7.00
N GLU A 148 11.36 -10.14 8.29
CA GLU A 148 10.31 -9.72 9.21
C GLU A 148 10.78 -8.59 10.13
N TRP A 149 9.82 -7.78 10.59
CA TRP A 149 10.08 -6.76 11.60
C TRP A 149 10.14 -7.39 12.99
N ASP A 150 11.32 -7.31 13.62
CA ASP A 150 11.49 -7.61 15.04
C ASP A 150 11.11 -6.38 15.87
N SER A 151 10.02 -6.49 16.62
CA SER A 151 9.56 -5.48 17.58
C SER A 151 9.93 -5.84 19.03
N GLY A 152 10.69 -6.91 19.24
CA GLY A 152 10.98 -7.47 20.55
C GLY A 152 9.70 -7.81 21.32
N LYS A 153 9.49 -7.15 22.46
CA LYS A 153 8.29 -7.34 23.29
C LYS A 153 7.18 -6.32 22.98
N HIS A 154 7.43 -5.38 22.09
CA HIS A 154 6.50 -4.30 21.78
C HIS A 154 5.50 -4.74 20.72
N LYS A 155 4.23 -4.38 20.93
CA LYS A 155 3.15 -4.58 19.97
C LYS A 155 2.06 -3.56 20.25
N CYS A 156 1.31 -3.17 19.23
CA CYS A 156 0.12 -2.35 19.42
C CYS A 156 -0.96 -3.18 20.11
N VAL A 157 -1.30 -2.83 21.36
CA VAL A 157 -2.36 -3.48 22.13
C VAL A 157 -3.50 -2.50 22.33
N ARG A 158 -4.72 -2.93 22.00
CA ARG A 158 -5.93 -2.17 22.33
C ARG A 158 -6.27 -2.42 23.79
N ASN A 159 -6.27 -1.36 24.59
CA ASN A 159 -6.79 -1.43 25.95
C ASN A 159 -8.31 -1.23 25.92
N CYS A 160 -9.08 -2.27 26.19
CA CYS A 160 -10.52 -2.15 26.37
C CYS A 160 -10.80 -1.47 27.71
N LYS A 161 -11.50 -0.33 27.69
CA LYS A 161 -12.06 0.25 28.92
C LYS A 161 -13.33 -0.51 29.27
N ILE A 162 -13.34 -1.18 30.42
CA ILE A 162 -14.60 -1.67 31.00
C ILE A 162 -15.43 -0.43 31.33
N LEU A 163 -16.54 -0.26 30.63
CA LEU A 163 -17.55 0.75 31.00
C LEU A 163 -18.04 0.39 32.39
N LYS A 164 -17.82 1.27 33.37
CA LYS A 164 -18.22 1.07 34.78
C LYS A 164 -19.73 0.90 34.96
N THR A 165 -20.53 1.14 33.92
CA THR A 165 -21.97 0.88 33.88
C THR A 165 -22.23 -0.52 33.32
N TRP A 166 -21.90 -1.55 34.09
CA TRP A 166 -22.45 -2.88 33.85
C TRP A 166 -23.91 -2.83 34.28
N ASP A 167 -24.84 -2.82 33.32
CA ASP A 167 -26.27 -2.81 33.62
C ASP A 167 -26.67 -4.18 34.16
N SER A 168 -27.01 -4.23 35.45
CA SER A 168 -27.43 -5.45 36.16
C SER A 168 -28.77 -6.02 35.68
N ARG A 169 -29.45 -5.38 34.72
CA ARG A 169 -30.76 -5.79 34.19
C ARG A 169 -30.70 -6.75 33.00
N LEU A 170 -29.51 -7.21 32.62
CA LEU A 170 -29.30 -8.20 31.55
C LEU A 170 -29.06 -9.63 32.08
N GLN A 171 -29.46 -9.92 33.32
CA GLN A 171 -29.53 -11.26 33.90
C GLN A 171 -30.96 -11.80 33.92
#